data_AF-A0A846RNN8-F1
#
_entry.id   AF-A0A846RNN8-F1
#
_cell.length_a   1.000
_cell.length_b   1.000
_cell.length_c   1.000
_cell.angle_alpha   90.00
_cell.angle_beta   90.00
_cell.angle_gamma   90.00
#
_symmetry.space_group_name_H-M   'P 1'
#
loop_
_entity.id
_entity.type
_entity.pdbx_description
1 polymer ?
#
loop_
_entity_poly.entity_id
_entity_poly.type
_entity_poly.pdbx_seq_one_letter_code
_entity_poly.pdbx_strand_id
1 'polypeptide(L)'
;MDGRRFRGGAAALAVLLALSACVGADQDPAGSADGSALATSTSTLQSPPDPSPSIPAESEGAAETPVPSGPACPAAACTSVVVSGDLLLHEALWEQARADGGGTLDFGALLAAQEEYVGPASLAICHQETPLAAPDGPFSGFPAFNVPPQIADAVVEVGYDACTTASNHTIDAGTAGVDRTLDTLDSAGLEHTGSYRSPDAVAPLIVDAGDARIAVIIGTYALNGLVPEFPWQVDLLDPAAMIEKARQARAAGADLVLAAVHAGDEYADYANAQQQQVAHALADSGEFDLIYGHHSHSVLPIEKYNGVWIVYGLGNTLAAHVTPDIRNTEGILARADFQQNDDGVWHVEELRWLPATWNGPEHRWCPVAADQLEKMAAEGTACVSAAEDAASRERTRVTVESMGAAEQGAREWLLEQP
;
A
#
# COMPACT_ATOMS: atom_id res chain seq x y z
N MET A 1 -2.92 -53.50 34.09
CA MET A 1 -4.20 -54.23 34.23
C MET A 1 -5.23 -53.15 34.53
N ASP A 2 -6.19 -52.73 33.72
CA ASP A 2 -6.82 -53.11 32.44
C ASP A 2 -7.13 -51.76 31.74
N GLY A 3 -7.18 -51.55 30.42
CA GLY A 3 -7.59 -52.46 29.36
C GLY A 3 -9.02 -52.14 28.90
N ARG A 4 -9.22 -51.10 28.07
CA ARG A 4 -10.38 -50.85 27.16
C ARG A 4 -10.13 -49.55 26.38
N ARG A 5 -9.48 -49.56 25.21
CA ARG A 5 -10.04 -49.76 23.84
C ARG A 5 -11.34 -48.98 23.59
N PHE A 6 -11.22 -47.80 22.97
CA PHE A 6 -12.26 -47.24 22.11
C PHE A 6 -11.75 -47.17 20.68
N ARG A 7 -12.62 -47.64 19.77
CA ARG A 7 -12.39 -47.83 18.35
C ARG A 7 -12.57 -46.52 17.59
N GLY A 8 -11.80 -46.38 16.52
CA GLY A 8 -11.89 -45.27 15.58
C GLY A 8 -13.17 -45.26 14.74
N GLY A 9 -13.44 -44.08 14.20
CA GLY A 9 -14.38 -43.83 13.12
C GLY A 9 -13.84 -42.66 12.32
N ALA A 10 -13.10 -42.96 11.25
CA ALA A 10 -12.71 -41.99 10.25
C ALA A 10 -13.93 -41.73 9.35
N ALA A 11 -14.40 -40.48 9.31
CA ALA A 11 -15.40 -40.03 8.36
C ALA A 11 -14.66 -39.52 7.11
N ALA A 12 -14.69 -40.31 6.04
CA ALA A 12 -14.29 -39.88 4.72
C ALA A 12 -15.43 -39.04 4.11
N LEU A 13 -15.19 -37.75 3.88
CA LEU A 13 -16.11 -36.89 3.15
C LEU A 13 -15.74 -36.96 1.66
N ALA A 14 -16.60 -37.59 0.87
CA ALA A 14 -16.47 -37.65 -0.58
C ALA A 14 -16.91 -36.33 -1.20
N VAL A 15 -16.00 -35.63 -1.87
CA VAL A 15 -16.29 -34.46 -2.72
C VAL A 15 -16.64 -34.96 -4.12
N LEU A 16 -17.88 -34.68 -4.56
CA LEU A 16 -18.35 -34.93 -5.91
C LEU A 16 -17.87 -33.80 -6.84
N LEU A 17 -16.90 -34.11 -7.71
CA LEU A 17 -16.53 -33.30 -8.86
C LEU A 17 -17.49 -33.60 -10.02
N ALA A 18 -18.27 -32.61 -10.44
CA ALA A 18 -19.06 -32.67 -11.67
C ALA A 18 -18.23 -32.07 -12.83
N LEU A 19 -17.69 -32.94 -13.68
CA LEU A 19 -17.14 -32.60 -14.99
C LEU A 19 -18.27 -32.68 -16.03
N SER A 20 -18.58 -31.56 -16.69
CA SER A 20 -19.34 -31.56 -17.94
C SER A 20 -18.40 -31.19 -19.08
N ALA A 21 -18.05 -32.20 -19.88
CA ALA A 21 -17.44 -32.05 -21.19
C ALA A 21 -18.56 -32.10 -22.24
N CYS A 22 -18.55 -31.14 -23.17
CA CYS A 22 -19.17 -31.30 -24.48
C CYS A 22 -18.10 -31.08 -25.54
N VAL A 23 -17.80 -32.16 -26.26
CA VAL A 23 -17.00 -32.21 -27.47
C VAL A 23 -17.92 -31.92 -28.66
N GLY A 24 -17.43 -31.10 -29.60
CA GLY A 24 -17.95 -30.97 -30.94
C GLY A 24 -16.84 -30.50 -31.86
N ALA A 25 -16.19 -31.44 -32.54
CA ALA A 25 -15.26 -31.21 -33.63
C ALA A 25 -16.04 -31.06 -34.95
N ASP A 26 -15.56 -30.21 -35.85
CA ASP A 26 -15.32 -30.64 -37.24
C ASP A 26 -14.40 -29.65 -37.99
N GLN A 27 -13.72 -30.22 -38.99
CA GLN A 27 -12.50 -29.76 -39.67
C GLN A 27 -12.76 -28.93 -40.95
N ASP A 28 -11.84 -27.97 -41.23
CA ASP A 28 -11.10 -27.63 -42.48
C ASP A 28 -11.80 -27.62 -43.88
N PRO A 29 -11.23 -27.06 -44.99
CA PRO A 29 -9.85 -26.59 -45.22
C PRO A 29 -9.62 -25.30 -46.06
N ALA A 30 -8.33 -24.90 -46.11
CA ALA A 30 -7.55 -24.39 -47.24
C ALA A 30 -7.85 -23.03 -47.91
N GLY A 31 -6.80 -22.19 -47.93
CA GLY A 31 -6.67 -21.02 -48.81
C GLY A 31 -5.28 -20.39 -48.73
N SER A 32 -4.31 -21.01 -49.40
CA SER A 32 -2.96 -20.49 -49.66
C SER A 32 -2.97 -19.32 -50.65
N ALA A 33 -2.18 -18.27 -50.40
CA ALA A 33 -1.57 -17.48 -51.47
C ALA A 33 -0.32 -16.74 -50.97
N ASP A 34 0.79 -17.07 -51.62
CA ASP A 34 2.08 -16.38 -51.62
C ASP A 34 1.96 -14.90 -51.98
N GLY A 35 2.89 -14.10 -51.44
CA GLY A 35 3.04 -12.68 -51.76
C GLY A 35 4.37 -12.11 -51.31
N SER A 36 5.47 -12.73 -51.73
CA SER A 36 6.82 -12.16 -51.65
C SER A 36 6.92 -10.86 -52.47
N ALA A 37 7.32 -9.76 -51.85
CA ALA A 37 7.90 -8.62 -52.54
C ALA A 37 9.07 -8.02 -51.72
N LEU A 38 10.27 -8.36 -52.18
CA LEU A 38 11.51 -7.64 -51.92
C LEU A 38 11.39 -6.18 -52.41
N ALA A 39 11.83 -5.24 -51.58
CA ALA A 39 12.28 -3.93 -52.05
C ALA A 39 13.47 -3.44 -51.21
N THR A 40 14.65 -3.74 -51.73
CA THR A 40 15.85 -2.88 -51.85
C THR A 40 16.18 -1.87 -50.74
N SER A 41 17.31 -2.16 -50.10
CA SER A 41 18.19 -1.23 -49.40
C SER A 41 18.61 -0.04 -50.27
N THR A 42 18.60 1.15 -49.68
CA THR A 42 19.56 2.22 -50.02
C THR A 42 20.12 2.80 -48.73
N SER A 43 21.35 2.38 -48.43
CA SER A 43 22.25 3.00 -47.48
C SER A 43 22.75 4.32 -48.06
N THR A 44 22.51 5.43 -47.37
CA THR A 44 23.28 6.66 -47.54
C THR A 44 23.88 7.04 -46.20
N LEU A 45 25.19 6.78 -46.10
CA LEU A 45 26.09 7.32 -45.10
C LEU A 45 26.14 8.83 -45.24
N GLN A 46 25.90 9.57 -44.16
CA GLN A 46 26.33 10.96 -44.07
C GLN A 46 26.99 11.21 -42.70
N SER A 47 28.26 11.56 -42.79
CA SER A 47 29.20 11.83 -41.69
C SER A 47 28.80 13.07 -40.86
N PRO A 48 29.28 13.18 -39.62
CA PRO A 48 28.85 14.20 -38.67
C PRO A 48 29.53 15.56 -38.94
N PRO A 49 28.92 16.69 -38.55
CA PRO A 49 29.63 17.96 -38.47
C PRO A 49 30.40 18.09 -37.14
N ASP A 50 31.60 18.66 -37.23
CA ASP A 50 32.53 19.00 -36.15
C ASP A 50 31.94 19.88 -35.03
N PRO A 51 32.44 19.76 -33.78
CA PRO A 51 32.04 20.61 -32.68
C PRO A 51 32.84 21.92 -32.68
N SER A 52 32.14 23.06 -32.75
CA SER A 52 32.70 24.36 -32.40
C SER A 52 32.11 24.78 -31.04
N PRO A 53 32.91 25.32 -30.11
CA PRO A 53 32.50 25.51 -28.72
C PRO A 53 31.62 26.76 -28.59
N SER A 54 30.32 26.54 -28.46
CA SER A 54 29.37 27.56 -27.99
C SER A 54 29.47 27.61 -26.46
N ILE A 55 29.94 28.73 -25.92
CA ILE A 55 29.89 29.01 -24.48
C ILE A 55 28.41 29.12 -24.08
N PRO A 56 27.89 28.31 -23.13
CA PRO A 56 26.56 28.52 -22.60
C PRO A 56 26.58 29.76 -21.71
N ALA A 57 25.65 30.68 -21.96
CA ALA A 57 25.34 31.77 -21.06
C ALA A 57 24.89 31.19 -19.71
N GLU A 58 25.35 31.79 -18.61
CA GLU A 58 24.84 31.54 -17.26
C GLU A 58 23.31 31.66 -17.27
N SER A 59 22.65 30.53 -17.03
CA SER A 59 21.23 30.51 -16.68
C SER A 59 21.12 31.09 -15.28
N GLU A 60 20.57 32.29 -15.17
CA GLU A 60 20.04 32.81 -13.91
C GLU A 60 19.12 31.75 -13.31
N GLY A 61 19.32 31.47 -12.03
CA GLY A 61 18.70 30.35 -11.31
C GLY A 61 17.19 30.35 -11.47
N ALA A 62 16.65 29.21 -11.87
CA ALA A 62 15.26 28.90 -11.64
C ALA A 62 15.01 29.08 -10.13
N ALA A 63 14.13 30.01 -9.78
CA ALA A 63 13.66 30.13 -8.42
C ALA A 63 13.03 28.79 -8.04
N GLU A 64 13.65 28.08 -7.10
CA GLU A 64 13.04 26.95 -6.41
C GLU A 64 11.72 27.47 -5.84
N THR A 65 10.60 26.96 -6.36
CA THR A 65 9.32 27.06 -5.67
C THR A 65 9.54 26.52 -4.26
N PRO A 66 9.17 27.26 -3.20
CA PRO A 66 9.34 26.76 -1.86
C PRO A 66 8.53 25.47 -1.74
N VAL A 67 9.21 24.37 -1.49
CA VAL A 67 8.57 23.14 -0.99
C VAL A 67 7.74 23.56 0.22
N PRO A 68 6.46 23.17 0.34
CA PRO A 68 5.68 23.49 1.53
C PRO A 68 6.45 22.98 2.74
N SER A 69 6.96 23.90 3.55
CA SER A 69 7.58 23.53 4.82
C SER A 69 6.48 22.84 5.63
N GLY A 70 6.69 21.57 5.97
CA GLY A 70 5.85 20.86 6.94
C GLY A 70 5.67 21.68 8.22
N PRO A 71 4.69 21.32 9.07
CA PRO A 71 4.39 22.09 10.28
C PRO A 71 5.67 22.40 11.07
N ALA A 72 5.79 23.64 11.53
CA ALA A 72 6.98 24.12 12.23
C ALA A 72 7.30 23.20 13.40
N CYS A 73 8.50 22.59 13.38
CA CYS A 73 9.03 21.72 14.42
C CYS A 73 9.24 22.52 15.72
N PRO A 74 8.36 22.40 16.72
CA PRO A 74 8.49 23.22 17.93
C PRO A 74 9.42 22.58 18.97
N ALA A 75 9.82 21.32 18.77
CA ALA A 75 10.67 20.53 19.64
C ALA A 75 12.15 20.50 19.18
N ALA A 76 13.00 19.85 19.99
CA ALA A 76 14.42 19.68 19.70
C ALA A 76 14.68 18.82 18.44
N ALA A 77 13.79 17.88 18.16
CA ALA A 77 13.77 17.03 16.97
C ALA A 77 12.33 16.63 16.65
N CYS A 78 12.01 16.51 15.37
CA CYS A 78 10.71 15.99 14.92
C CYS A 78 10.81 15.22 13.60
N THR A 79 9.78 14.43 13.34
CA THR A 79 9.59 13.74 12.07
C THR A 79 8.10 13.50 11.85
N SER A 80 7.71 13.20 10.62
CA SER A 80 6.33 12.87 10.29
C SER A 80 6.25 11.64 9.40
N VAL A 81 5.32 10.75 9.73
CA VAL A 81 5.06 9.53 8.96
C VAL A 81 3.66 9.58 8.39
N VAL A 82 3.52 9.28 7.10
CA VAL A 82 2.23 9.00 6.46
C VAL A 82 2.19 7.53 6.08
N VAL A 83 1.09 6.85 6.42
CA VAL A 83 0.83 5.47 5.99
C VAL A 83 -0.49 5.40 5.23
N SER A 84 -0.53 4.56 4.21
CA SER A 84 -1.71 4.37 3.37
C SER A 84 -2.20 2.92 3.34
N GLY A 85 -3.42 2.73 2.85
CA GLY A 85 -4.07 1.44 2.73
C GLY A 85 -3.52 0.57 1.60
N ASP A 86 -4.23 -0.52 1.31
CA ASP A 86 -3.81 -1.53 0.34
C ASP A 86 -3.74 -0.98 -1.11
N LEU A 87 -2.62 -1.20 -1.80
CA LEU A 87 -2.55 -1.13 -3.25
C LEU A 87 -2.97 -2.47 -3.86
N LEU A 88 -4.28 -2.61 -4.07
CA LEU A 88 -4.91 -3.85 -4.53
C LEU A 88 -5.48 -3.68 -5.95
N LEU A 89 -4.60 -3.85 -6.94
CA LEU A 89 -4.93 -3.55 -8.32
C LEU A 89 -5.83 -4.62 -8.94
N HIS A 90 -6.99 -4.19 -9.42
CA HIS A 90 -7.95 -4.99 -10.19
C HIS A 90 -8.01 -4.48 -11.63
N GLU A 91 -8.63 -5.28 -12.51
CA GLU A 91 -8.70 -5.06 -13.96
C GLU A 91 -9.13 -3.64 -14.34
N ALA A 92 -10.18 -3.14 -13.71
CA ALA A 92 -10.73 -1.82 -13.99
C ALA A 92 -9.70 -0.69 -13.78
N LEU A 93 -8.77 -0.84 -12.84
CA LEU A 93 -7.78 0.19 -12.54
C LEU A 93 -6.72 0.30 -13.65
N TRP A 94 -6.21 -0.82 -14.19
CA TRP A 94 -5.26 -0.74 -15.29
C TRP A 94 -5.93 -0.54 -16.65
N GLU A 95 -7.23 -0.84 -16.78
CA GLU A 95 -8.02 -0.37 -17.91
C GLU A 95 -8.14 1.16 -17.90
N GLN A 96 -8.42 1.74 -16.74
CA GLN A 96 -8.47 3.19 -16.58
C GLN A 96 -7.09 3.82 -16.79
N ALA A 97 -6.03 3.27 -16.20
CA ALA A 97 -4.66 3.72 -16.41
C ALA A 97 -4.25 3.68 -17.90
N ARG A 98 -4.74 2.69 -18.65
CA ARG A 98 -4.54 2.62 -20.11
C ARG A 98 -5.24 3.75 -20.85
N ALA A 99 -6.46 4.10 -20.42
CA ALA A 99 -7.21 5.21 -20.99
C ALA A 99 -6.49 6.54 -20.73
N ASP A 100 -6.01 6.73 -19.50
CA ASP A 100 -5.31 7.95 -19.07
C ASP A 100 -4.00 8.14 -19.84
N GLY A 101 -3.22 7.07 -20.00
CA GLY A 101 -1.96 7.10 -20.76
C GLY A 101 -2.14 7.06 -22.28
N GLY A 102 -3.36 7.16 -22.81
CA GLY A 102 -3.59 7.15 -24.27
C GLY A 102 -3.15 5.86 -24.97
N GLY A 103 -3.23 4.72 -24.27
CA GLY A 103 -2.83 3.40 -24.75
C GLY A 103 -1.65 2.78 -24.00
N THR A 104 -0.88 3.56 -23.25
CA THR A 104 0.11 3.08 -22.26
C THR A 104 -0.49 3.07 -20.86
N LEU A 105 0.06 2.27 -19.96
CA LEU A 105 -0.39 2.25 -18.56
C LEU A 105 0.21 3.42 -17.79
N ASP A 106 -0.64 4.38 -17.41
CA ASP A 106 -0.29 5.53 -16.59
C ASP A 106 -1.23 5.57 -15.37
N PHE A 107 -0.68 5.33 -14.18
CA PHE A 107 -1.44 5.30 -12.93
C PHE A 107 -1.42 6.66 -12.19
N GLY A 108 -0.67 7.65 -12.67
CA GLY A 108 -0.46 8.92 -11.95
C GLY A 108 -1.78 9.63 -11.67
N ALA A 109 -2.66 9.71 -12.67
CA ALA A 109 -3.97 10.34 -12.54
C ALA A 109 -4.88 9.68 -11.49
N LEU A 110 -4.70 8.40 -11.18
CA LEU A 110 -5.48 7.70 -10.15
C LEU A 110 -5.09 8.12 -8.74
N LEU A 111 -3.83 8.51 -8.53
CA LEU A 111 -3.29 8.82 -7.20
C LEU A 111 -2.95 10.30 -6.98
N ALA A 112 -3.00 11.13 -8.03
CA ALA A 112 -2.50 12.52 -8.02
C ALA A 112 -2.95 13.37 -6.81
N ALA A 113 -4.20 13.23 -6.35
CA ALA A 113 -4.70 14.01 -5.21
C ALA A 113 -4.04 13.65 -3.86
N GLN A 114 -3.27 12.55 -3.78
CA GLN A 114 -2.50 12.21 -2.58
C GLN A 114 -1.22 13.04 -2.44
N GLU A 115 -0.68 13.60 -3.52
CA GLU A 115 0.63 14.28 -3.52
C GLU A 115 0.69 15.40 -2.47
N GLU A 116 -0.41 16.15 -2.32
CA GLU A 116 -0.53 17.26 -1.35
C GLU A 116 -0.42 16.81 0.12
N TYR A 117 -0.72 15.53 0.39
CA TYR A 117 -0.69 14.94 1.73
C TYR A 117 0.57 14.10 1.96
N VAL A 118 0.97 13.33 0.96
CA VAL A 118 2.07 12.37 1.02
C VAL A 118 3.41 13.07 0.88
N GLY A 119 3.60 13.90 -0.15
CA GLY A 119 4.87 14.54 -0.47
C GLY A 119 5.50 15.37 0.66
N PRO A 120 4.73 16.08 1.50
CA PRO A 120 5.30 16.83 2.64
C PRO A 120 5.68 15.98 3.86
N ALA A 121 5.50 14.67 3.86
CA ALA A 121 5.90 13.80 4.96
C ALA A 121 7.43 13.63 5.03
N SER A 122 7.95 13.29 6.21
CA SER A 122 9.37 12.92 6.34
C SER A 122 9.62 11.46 5.92
N LEU A 123 8.58 10.63 6.01
CA LEU A 123 8.53 9.26 5.53
C LEU A 123 7.09 8.91 5.15
N ALA A 124 6.87 8.50 3.92
CA ALA A 124 5.60 7.98 3.44
C ALA A 124 5.71 6.50 3.07
N ILE A 125 4.82 5.68 3.65
CA ILE A 125 4.86 4.22 3.51
C ILE A 125 3.57 3.71 2.86
N CYS A 126 3.72 3.11 1.70
CA CYS A 126 2.66 2.42 0.97
C CYS A 126 2.53 0.95 1.42
N HIS A 127 1.44 0.28 1.07
CA HIS A 127 1.35 -1.17 1.15
C HIS A 127 1.16 -1.80 -0.23
N GLN A 128 2.21 -2.44 -0.73
CA GLN A 128 2.19 -3.19 -1.98
C GLN A 128 1.67 -4.61 -1.70
N GLU A 129 0.36 -4.76 -1.68
CA GLU A 129 -0.28 -6.03 -1.32
C GLU A 129 -0.03 -7.13 -2.36
N THR A 130 -0.06 -6.77 -3.64
CA THR A 130 -0.05 -7.73 -4.76
C THR A 130 1.31 -7.81 -5.42
N PRO A 131 1.69 -8.97 -5.99
CA PRO A 131 2.94 -9.08 -6.72
C PRO A 131 2.85 -8.34 -8.05
N LEU A 132 3.95 -7.69 -8.44
CA LEU A 132 4.08 -6.99 -9.70
C LEU A 132 4.49 -7.96 -10.82
N ALA A 133 3.89 -7.79 -12.00
CA ALA A 133 4.15 -8.54 -13.22
C ALA A 133 5.36 -7.98 -13.98
N ALA A 134 5.70 -8.63 -15.11
CA ALA A 134 6.56 -7.98 -16.09
C ALA A 134 5.82 -6.77 -16.73
N PRO A 135 6.54 -5.80 -17.33
CA PRO A 135 5.92 -4.57 -17.85
C PRO A 135 4.77 -4.77 -18.84
N ASP A 136 4.81 -5.85 -19.62
CA ASP A 136 3.79 -6.22 -20.62
C ASP A 136 2.87 -7.38 -20.15
N GLY A 137 2.98 -7.78 -18.87
CA GLY A 137 2.20 -8.84 -18.26
C GLY A 137 2.80 -10.25 -18.41
N PRO A 138 1.97 -11.31 -18.35
CA PRO A 138 0.51 -11.26 -18.25
C PRO A 138 0.04 -10.64 -16.94
N PHE A 139 -1.04 -9.86 -17.00
CA PHE A 139 -1.69 -9.31 -15.81
C PHE A 139 -2.85 -10.19 -15.37
N SER A 140 -3.05 -10.32 -14.06
CA SER A 140 -4.22 -10.99 -13.48
C SER A 140 -4.66 -10.30 -12.19
N GLY A 141 -5.97 -10.17 -12.00
CA GLY A 141 -6.58 -9.77 -10.74
C GLY A 141 -6.95 -10.98 -9.87
N PHE A 142 -7.96 -10.79 -9.03
CA PHE A 142 -8.48 -11.82 -8.12
C PHE A 142 -8.86 -13.13 -8.87
N PRO A 143 -8.57 -14.32 -8.32
CA PRO A 143 -8.06 -14.60 -6.96
C PRO A 143 -6.53 -14.73 -6.84
N ALA A 144 -5.79 -14.61 -7.94
CA ALA A 144 -4.33 -14.80 -7.95
C ALA A 144 -3.71 -13.65 -8.74
N PHE A 145 -3.22 -12.66 -8.01
CA PHE A 145 -2.78 -11.40 -8.56
C PHE A 145 -1.40 -11.49 -9.22
N ASN A 146 -1.23 -10.72 -10.28
CA ASN A 146 0.05 -10.40 -10.91
C ASN A 146 -0.18 -9.09 -11.67
N VAL A 147 0.07 -7.95 -11.05
CA VAL A 147 -0.47 -6.65 -11.49
C VAL A 147 0.57 -5.79 -12.21
N PRO A 148 0.19 -4.78 -13.01
CA PRO A 148 1.15 -3.99 -13.77
C PRO A 148 2.18 -3.27 -12.89
N PRO A 149 3.49 -3.35 -13.20
CA PRO A 149 4.53 -2.71 -12.40
C PRO A 149 4.55 -1.17 -12.47
N GLN A 150 3.91 -0.56 -13.46
CA GLN A 150 3.86 0.90 -13.67
C GLN A 150 3.14 1.64 -12.54
N ILE A 151 2.42 0.93 -11.65
CA ILE A 151 1.91 1.53 -10.42
C ILE A 151 3.03 2.06 -9.52
N ALA A 152 4.21 1.45 -9.54
CA ALA A 152 5.36 1.89 -8.76
C ALA A 152 5.80 3.30 -9.16
N ASP A 153 5.72 3.65 -10.45
CA ASP A 153 6.06 5.00 -10.93
C ASP A 153 5.12 6.05 -10.32
N ALA A 154 3.81 5.78 -10.30
CA ALA A 154 2.81 6.68 -9.71
C ALA A 154 2.93 6.79 -8.19
N VAL A 155 3.32 5.70 -7.52
CA VAL A 155 3.59 5.70 -6.08
C VAL A 155 4.79 6.59 -5.75
N VAL A 156 5.87 6.52 -6.53
CA VAL A 156 7.02 7.43 -6.37
C VAL A 156 6.64 8.88 -6.70
N GLU A 157 5.89 9.11 -7.78
CA GLU A 157 5.49 10.46 -8.20
C GLU A 157 4.68 11.21 -7.12
N VAL A 158 3.81 10.49 -6.40
CA VAL A 158 3.04 11.04 -5.27
C VAL A 158 3.90 11.32 -4.03
N GLY A 159 5.09 10.73 -3.95
CA GLY A 159 6.07 10.98 -2.88
C GLY A 159 6.16 9.88 -1.81
N TYR A 160 5.78 8.64 -2.12
CA TYR A 160 6.07 7.52 -1.20
C TYR A 160 7.56 7.16 -1.24
N ASP A 161 8.14 6.88 -0.07
CA ASP A 161 9.55 6.52 0.07
C ASP A 161 9.75 5.01 0.25
N ALA A 162 8.74 4.33 0.80
CA ALA A 162 8.83 2.92 1.13
C ALA A 162 7.50 2.18 0.93
N CYS A 163 7.57 0.86 0.79
CA CYS A 163 6.40 -0.01 0.77
C CYS A 163 6.59 -1.27 1.60
N THR A 164 5.57 -1.64 2.37
CA THR A 164 5.50 -2.99 2.96
C THR A 164 4.92 -3.98 1.96
N THR A 165 5.33 -5.25 2.05
CA THR A 165 5.02 -6.27 1.01
C THR A 165 4.48 -7.60 1.55
N ALA A 166 4.47 -7.81 2.87
CA ALA A 166 3.89 -9.02 3.47
C ALA A 166 2.36 -8.92 3.51
N SER A 167 1.70 -9.78 2.77
CA SER A 167 0.26 -9.85 2.63
C SER A 167 -0.17 -11.29 2.35
N ASN A 168 -1.48 -11.54 2.32
CA ASN A 168 -2.01 -12.82 1.87
C ASN A 168 -1.78 -13.10 0.38
N HIS A 169 -1.45 -12.07 -0.41
CA HIS A 169 -1.20 -12.13 -1.85
C HIS A 169 0.27 -12.12 -2.25
N THR A 170 1.21 -11.94 -1.31
CA THR A 170 2.66 -11.81 -1.58
C THR A 170 3.21 -12.86 -2.54
N ILE A 171 2.73 -14.11 -2.44
CA ILE A 171 3.24 -15.24 -3.21
C ILE A 171 2.27 -15.77 -4.27
N ASP A 172 1.27 -14.99 -4.69
CA ASP A 172 0.32 -15.38 -5.75
C ASP A 172 1.04 -15.72 -7.07
N ALA A 173 2.13 -15.01 -7.37
CA ALA A 173 3.00 -15.26 -8.52
C ALA A 173 4.29 -16.06 -8.16
N GLY A 174 4.30 -16.70 -6.98
CA GLY A 174 5.41 -17.49 -6.45
C GLY A 174 6.69 -16.70 -6.17
N THR A 175 7.81 -17.40 -5.93
CA THR A 175 9.14 -16.79 -5.66
C THR A 175 9.56 -15.81 -6.75
N ALA A 176 9.33 -16.14 -8.03
CA ALA A 176 9.67 -15.25 -9.13
C ALA A 176 8.80 -13.97 -9.16
N GLY A 177 7.60 -14.01 -8.57
CA GLY A 177 6.75 -12.84 -8.35
C GLY A 177 7.28 -11.95 -7.24
N VAL A 178 7.69 -12.55 -6.12
CA VAL A 178 8.35 -11.83 -5.02
C VAL A 178 9.60 -11.12 -5.53
N ASP A 179 10.53 -11.86 -6.15
CA ASP A 179 11.80 -11.30 -6.64
C ASP A 179 11.56 -10.12 -7.60
N ARG A 180 10.62 -10.26 -8.54
CA ARG A 180 10.30 -9.21 -9.51
C ARG A 180 9.63 -8.00 -8.87
N THR A 181 8.77 -8.22 -7.87
CA THR A 181 8.13 -7.12 -7.12
C THR A 181 9.19 -6.29 -6.45
N LEU A 182 10.08 -6.95 -5.71
CA LEU A 182 11.18 -6.28 -5.03
C LEU A 182 12.14 -5.61 -6.03
N ASP A 183 12.43 -6.24 -7.19
CA ASP A 183 13.31 -5.65 -8.21
C ASP A 183 12.70 -4.36 -8.79
N THR A 184 11.38 -4.34 -8.92
CA THR A 184 10.64 -3.16 -9.38
C THR A 184 10.70 -2.05 -8.34
N LEU A 185 10.47 -2.36 -7.06
CA LEU A 185 10.54 -1.39 -5.97
C LEU A 185 11.97 -0.81 -5.83
N ASP A 186 12.99 -1.67 -5.84
CA ASP A 186 14.41 -1.27 -5.82
C ASP A 186 14.75 -0.34 -7.01
N SER A 187 14.25 -0.67 -8.20
CA SER A 187 14.49 0.13 -9.42
C SER A 187 13.77 1.48 -9.40
N ALA A 188 12.64 1.55 -8.71
CA ALA A 188 11.88 2.78 -8.50
C ALA A 188 12.47 3.65 -7.36
N GLY A 189 13.38 3.09 -6.54
CA GLY A 189 13.94 3.77 -5.37
C GLY A 189 13.04 3.69 -4.14
N LEU A 190 12.09 2.75 -4.10
CA LEU A 190 11.22 2.49 -2.96
C LEU A 190 11.89 1.49 -2.02
N GLU A 191 12.18 1.92 -0.80
CA GLU A 191 12.61 1.02 0.28
C GLU A 191 11.50 0.01 0.58
N HIS A 192 11.85 -1.21 0.99
CA HIS A 192 10.81 -2.22 1.18
C HIS A 192 11.11 -3.27 2.26
N THR A 193 10.06 -3.83 2.86
CA THR A 193 10.15 -4.89 3.87
C THR A 193 8.92 -5.81 3.88
N GLY A 194 9.05 -6.99 4.48
CA GLY A 194 7.98 -7.98 4.63
C GLY A 194 8.09 -9.20 3.71
N SER A 195 8.82 -9.09 2.61
CA SER A 195 9.16 -10.22 1.75
C SER A 195 10.61 -10.13 1.28
N TYR A 196 11.22 -11.27 0.98
CA TYR A 196 12.67 -11.37 0.89
C TYR A 196 13.12 -12.31 -0.23
N ARG A 197 14.29 -12.00 -0.80
CA ARG A 197 14.99 -12.83 -1.81
C ARG A 197 15.99 -13.82 -1.20
N SER A 198 16.43 -13.56 0.04
CA SER A 198 17.41 -14.38 0.73
C SER A 198 17.26 -14.26 2.25
N PRO A 199 17.76 -15.23 3.05
CA PRO A 199 17.67 -15.16 4.51
C PRO A 199 18.45 -13.99 5.11
N ASP A 200 19.50 -13.52 4.44
CA ASP A 200 20.32 -12.38 4.91
C ASP A 200 19.59 -11.04 4.75
N ALA A 201 18.54 -10.98 3.90
CA ALA A 201 17.74 -9.78 3.66
C ALA A 201 16.67 -9.53 4.73
N VAL A 202 16.47 -10.44 5.69
CA VAL A 202 15.38 -10.39 6.69
C VAL A 202 15.63 -9.34 7.80
N ALA A 203 16.76 -8.63 7.74
CA ALA A 203 17.07 -7.55 8.68
C ALA A 203 15.94 -6.49 8.72
N PRO A 204 15.70 -5.84 9.88
CA PRO A 204 14.73 -4.75 9.95
C PRO A 204 15.09 -3.63 8.97
N LEU A 205 14.11 -3.17 8.21
CA LEU A 205 14.23 -1.93 7.44
C LEU A 205 14.32 -0.76 8.41
N ILE A 206 15.32 0.11 8.25
CA ILE A 206 15.50 1.35 9.01
C ILE A 206 15.78 2.47 8.01
N VAL A 207 14.93 3.49 8.00
CA VAL A 207 15.01 4.63 7.08
C VAL A 207 15.30 5.90 7.87
N ASP A 208 16.17 6.76 7.36
CA ASP A 208 16.39 8.09 7.91
C ASP A 208 15.25 9.02 7.45
N ALA A 209 14.51 9.61 8.38
CA ALA A 209 13.30 10.38 8.11
C ALA A 209 13.24 11.62 9.01
N GLY A 210 13.53 12.80 8.46
CA GLY A 210 13.68 14.02 9.25
C GLY A 210 14.83 13.87 10.26
N ASP A 211 14.54 14.12 11.54
CA ASP A 211 15.53 13.99 12.62
C ASP A 211 15.58 12.59 13.27
N ALA A 212 14.81 11.62 12.75
CA ALA A 212 14.69 10.28 13.34
C ALA A 212 15.11 9.17 12.37
N ARG A 213 15.56 8.04 12.93
CA ARG A 213 15.72 6.77 12.22
C ARG A 213 14.53 5.88 12.52
N ILE A 214 13.73 5.54 11.51
CA ILE A 214 12.45 4.86 11.69
C ILE A 214 12.54 3.44 11.15
N ALA A 215 12.23 2.46 11.99
CA ALA A 215 12.13 1.06 11.59
C ALA A 215 10.70 0.68 11.22
N VAL A 216 10.55 -0.17 10.20
CA VAL A 216 9.25 -0.68 9.74
C VAL A 216 9.24 -2.20 9.80
N ILE A 217 8.25 -2.75 10.51
CA ILE A 217 8.08 -4.19 10.71
C ILE A 217 6.66 -4.55 10.31
N ILE A 218 6.50 -5.55 9.43
CA ILE A 218 5.19 -6.03 9.01
C ILE A 218 5.04 -7.52 9.31
N GLY A 219 3.81 -7.98 9.52
CA GLY A 219 3.46 -9.40 9.50
C GLY A 219 2.09 -9.63 8.87
N THR A 220 1.95 -10.71 8.10
CA THR A 220 0.68 -11.12 7.49
C THR A 220 0.09 -12.40 8.08
N TYR A 221 -1.22 -12.44 8.29
CA TYR A 221 -1.88 -13.54 8.98
C TYR A 221 -1.91 -14.86 8.18
N ALA A 222 -1.86 -14.79 6.86
CA ALA A 222 -1.99 -15.95 5.97
C ALA A 222 -1.37 -15.65 4.59
N LEU A 223 -1.37 -16.68 3.72
CA LEU A 223 -0.91 -16.61 2.31
C LEU A 223 -1.94 -17.25 1.37
N ASN A 224 -3.23 -17.09 1.65
CA ASN A 224 -4.34 -17.68 0.87
C ASN A 224 -4.24 -19.22 0.64
N GLY A 225 -3.64 -19.93 1.60
CA GLY A 225 -3.44 -21.38 1.53
C GLY A 225 -2.22 -21.82 0.71
N LEU A 226 -1.44 -20.89 0.18
CA LEU A 226 -0.14 -21.14 -0.42
C LEU A 226 0.94 -21.34 0.66
N VAL A 227 2.01 -22.02 0.28
CA VAL A 227 3.17 -22.28 1.14
C VAL A 227 4.38 -21.64 0.48
N PRO A 228 5.12 -20.75 1.16
CA PRO A 228 6.29 -20.12 0.58
C PRO A 228 7.38 -21.17 0.34
N GLU A 229 8.19 -20.99 -0.69
CA GLU A 229 9.26 -21.93 -1.02
C GLU A 229 10.32 -21.97 0.10
N PHE A 230 10.50 -20.84 0.78
CA PHE A 230 11.43 -20.68 1.89
C PHE A 230 10.72 -20.09 3.13
N PRO A 231 11.06 -20.56 4.35
CA PRO A 231 10.41 -20.11 5.57
C PRO A 231 10.69 -18.65 5.94
N TRP A 232 11.72 -18.04 5.35
CA TRP A 232 12.12 -16.65 5.56
C TRP A 232 11.56 -15.70 4.49
N GLN A 233 10.84 -16.21 3.49
CA GLN A 233 10.47 -15.44 2.29
C GLN A 233 9.42 -14.36 2.56
N VAL A 234 8.54 -14.57 3.55
CA VAL A 234 7.48 -13.64 3.92
C VAL A 234 7.38 -13.57 5.44
N ASP A 235 7.29 -12.37 5.98
CA ASP A 235 7.05 -12.15 7.41
C ASP A 235 5.59 -12.51 7.75
N LEU A 236 5.41 -13.62 8.47
CA LEU A 236 4.10 -14.04 8.98
C LEU A 236 3.78 -13.35 10.30
N LEU A 237 2.48 -13.22 10.61
CA LEU A 237 1.98 -12.58 11.80
C LEU A 237 2.26 -13.42 13.06
N ASP A 238 3.44 -13.19 13.64
CA ASP A 238 3.86 -13.71 14.94
C ASP A 238 4.34 -12.55 15.82
N PRO A 239 3.56 -12.17 16.86
CA PRO A 239 3.94 -11.08 17.76
C PRO A 239 5.33 -11.26 18.39
N ALA A 240 5.74 -12.48 18.72
CA ALA A 240 7.04 -12.72 19.34
C ALA A 240 8.19 -12.43 18.35
N ALA A 241 8.03 -12.84 17.09
CA ALA A 241 9.00 -12.58 16.04
C ALA A 241 9.07 -11.07 15.71
N MET A 242 7.92 -10.40 15.62
CA MET A 242 7.85 -8.96 15.38
C MET A 242 8.53 -8.15 16.50
N ILE A 243 8.25 -8.49 17.77
CA ILE A 243 8.89 -7.84 18.93
C ILE A 243 10.41 -8.07 18.93
N GLU A 244 10.87 -9.26 18.58
CA GLU A 244 12.31 -9.53 18.48
C GLU A 244 12.96 -8.72 17.35
N LYS A 245 12.29 -8.61 16.20
CA LYS A 245 12.74 -7.77 15.08
C LYS A 245 12.78 -6.28 15.46
N ALA A 246 11.84 -5.82 16.29
CA ALA A 246 11.84 -4.46 16.85
C ALA A 246 13.04 -4.21 17.75
N ARG A 247 13.39 -5.16 18.63
CA ARG A 247 14.60 -5.07 19.46
C ARG A 247 15.87 -5.01 18.63
N GLN A 248 15.94 -5.78 17.55
CA GLN A 248 17.07 -5.73 16.62
C GLN A 248 17.17 -4.36 15.95
N ALA A 249 16.04 -3.77 15.56
CA ALA A 249 16.01 -2.43 14.99
C ALA A 249 16.47 -1.36 15.99
N ARG A 250 15.97 -1.41 17.23
CA ARG A 250 16.43 -0.55 18.34
C ARG A 250 17.92 -0.68 18.58
N ALA A 251 18.44 -1.91 18.63
CA ALA A 251 19.87 -2.18 18.81
C ALA A 251 20.72 -1.68 17.62
N ALA A 252 20.14 -1.61 16.42
CA ALA A 252 20.74 -1.01 15.22
C ALA A 252 20.56 0.52 15.14
N GLY A 253 19.98 1.14 16.18
CA GLY A 253 19.86 2.58 16.33
C GLY A 253 18.61 3.18 15.71
N ALA A 254 17.50 2.45 15.65
CA ALA A 254 16.19 3.02 15.34
C ALA A 254 15.63 3.83 16.51
N ASP A 255 15.28 5.09 16.25
CA ASP A 255 14.65 6.04 17.17
C ASP A 255 13.15 5.79 17.31
N LEU A 256 12.52 5.30 16.24
CA LEU A 256 11.11 4.94 16.19
C LEU A 256 10.94 3.55 15.56
N VAL A 257 9.92 2.79 15.97
CA VAL A 257 9.56 1.51 15.36
C VAL A 257 8.05 1.47 15.10
N LEU A 258 7.69 1.24 13.84
CA LEU A 258 6.32 1.12 13.37
C LEU A 258 6.00 -0.35 13.08
N ALA A 259 4.79 -0.79 13.43
CA ALA A 259 4.26 -2.10 13.07
C ALA A 259 3.12 -2.00 12.07
N ALA A 260 3.23 -2.68 10.93
CA ALA A 260 2.12 -2.99 10.04
C ALA A 260 1.56 -4.39 10.32
N VAL A 261 0.24 -4.52 10.40
CA VAL A 261 -0.47 -5.78 10.68
C VAL A 261 -1.43 -6.06 9.53
N HIS A 262 -1.08 -7.01 8.66
CA HIS A 262 -1.94 -7.43 7.55
C HIS A 262 -2.86 -8.57 8.02
N ALA A 263 -3.99 -8.22 8.63
CA ALA A 263 -4.94 -9.16 9.23
C ALA A 263 -6.31 -8.50 9.47
N GLY A 264 -7.34 -9.32 9.66
CA GLY A 264 -8.69 -8.84 9.95
C GLY A 264 -9.75 -9.62 9.19
N ASP A 265 -11.01 -9.28 9.43
CA ASP A 265 -12.11 -9.73 8.60
C ASP A 265 -12.25 -8.74 7.42
N GLU A 266 -12.28 -9.23 6.19
CA GLU A 266 -12.53 -8.38 5.02
C GLU A 266 -13.91 -7.70 5.12
N TYR A 267 -13.97 -6.45 4.71
CA TYR A 267 -15.18 -5.63 4.68
C TYR A 267 -15.84 -5.56 6.07
N ALA A 268 -15.06 -5.25 7.10
CA ALA A 268 -15.52 -5.04 8.46
C ALA A 268 -15.54 -3.55 8.80
N ASP A 269 -16.14 -3.21 9.93
CA ASP A 269 -16.11 -1.88 10.55
C ASP A 269 -15.69 -1.97 12.03
N TYR A 270 -15.11 -3.11 12.41
CA TYR A 270 -14.64 -3.40 13.76
C TYR A 270 -13.29 -4.13 13.70
N ALA A 271 -12.44 -3.90 14.69
CA ALA A 271 -11.23 -4.69 14.87
C ALA A 271 -11.58 -6.07 15.47
N ASN A 272 -11.20 -7.16 14.82
CA ASN A 272 -11.49 -8.50 15.32
C ASN A 272 -10.56 -8.87 16.50
N ALA A 273 -10.85 -9.99 17.16
CA ALA A 273 -10.11 -10.40 18.36
C ALA A 273 -8.62 -10.71 18.09
N GLN A 274 -8.28 -11.19 16.89
CA GLN A 274 -6.88 -11.46 16.53
C GLN A 274 -6.10 -10.14 16.39
N GLN A 275 -6.66 -9.18 15.65
CA GLN A 275 -6.06 -7.86 15.46
C GLN A 275 -5.81 -7.18 16.81
N GLN A 276 -6.81 -7.15 17.70
CA GLN A 276 -6.66 -6.55 19.03
C GLN A 276 -5.59 -7.25 19.87
N GLN A 277 -5.60 -8.58 19.93
CA GLN A 277 -4.61 -9.35 20.71
C GLN A 277 -3.19 -9.13 20.22
N VAL A 278 -2.99 -9.11 18.90
CA VAL A 278 -1.67 -8.85 18.30
C VAL A 278 -1.25 -7.42 18.59
N ALA A 279 -2.08 -6.43 18.26
CA ALA A 279 -1.72 -5.02 18.43
C ALA A 279 -1.45 -4.67 19.90
N HIS A 280 -2.26 -5.17 20.84
CA HIS A 280 -2.02 -4.98 22.27
C HIS A 280 -0.72 -5.65 22.73
N ALA A 281 -0.39 -6.86 22.24
CA ALA A 281 0.87 -7.51 22.57
C ALA A 281 2.09 -6.75 22.04
N LEU A 282 1.99 -6.16 20.83
CA LEU A 282 3.04 -5.30 20.29
C LEU A 282 3.19 -4.01 21.12
N ALA A 283 2.08 -3.34 21.45
CA ALA A 283 2.10 -2.14 22.30
C ALA A 283 2.67 -2.42 23.70
N ASP A 284 2.23 -3.50 24.35
CA ASP A 284 2.66 -3.92 25.69
C ASP A 284 4.15 -4.30 25.76
N SER A 285 4.77 -4.62 24.62
CA SER A 285 6.20 -4.89 24.56
C SER A 285 7.06 -3.65 24.85
N GLY A 286 6.51 -2.45 24.64
CA GLY A 286 7.22 -1.17 24.75
C GLY A 286 8.19 -0.88 23.60
N GLU A 287 8.23 -1.72 22.56
CA GLU A 287 9.17 -1.56 21.45
C GLU A 287 8.61 -0.69 20.31
N PHE A 288 7.28 -0.61 20.16
CA PHE A 288 6.58 0.02 19.03
C PHE A 288 5.94 1.35 19.40
N ASP A 289 6.09 2.36 18.54
CA ASP A 289 5.58 3.73 18.75
C ASP A 289 4.26 3.99 18.00
N LEU A 290 4.00 3.22 16.93
CA LEU A 290 2.77 3.27 16.14
C LEU A 290 2.49 1.88 15.55
N ILE A 291 1.22 1.48 15.59
CA ILE A 291 0.73 0.26 14.96
C ILE A 291 -0.35 0.64 13.95
N TYR A 292 -0.27 0.08 12.75
CA TYR A 292 -1.25 0.28 11.68
C TYR A 292 -1.57 -1.05 10.98
N GLY A 293 -2.72 -1.12 10.33
CA GLY A 293 -3.25 -2.37 9.78
C GLY A 293 -3.77 -2.24 8.35
N HIS A 294 -3.76 -3.39 7.69
CA HIS A 294 -4.11 -3.63 6.29
C HIS A 294 -5.06 -4.83 6.18
N HIS A 295 -5.25 -5.39 4.98
CA HIS A 295 -6.05 -6.60 4.69
C HIS A 295 -7.57 -6.44 4.73
N SER A 296 -8.12 -5.70 5.70
CA SER A 296 -9.58 -5.65 5.87
C SER A 296 -10.30 -5.03 4.67
N HIS A 297 -9.59 -4.37 3.74
CA HIS A 297 -10.17 -3.63 2.61
C HIS A 297 -11.32 -2.72 3.05
N SER A 298 -11.19 -2.18 4.25
CA SER A 298 -12.18 -1.33 4.90
C SER A 298 -11.52 -0.57 6.03
N VAL A 299 -11.95 0.67 6.24
CA VAL A 299 -11.46 1.47 7.38
C VAL A 299 -11.96 0.83 8.68
N LEU A 300 -11.05 0.61 9.63
CA LEU A 300 -11.35 0.08 10.96
C LEU A 300 -11.08 1.13 12.04
N PRO A 301 -11.48 0.87 13.30
CA PRO A 301 -11.33 1.86 14.37
C PRO A 301 -9.88 2.24 14.66
N ILE A 302 -9.71 3.42 15.26
CA ILE A 302 -8.44 3.86 15.85
C ILE A 302 -8.56 3.79 17.37
N GLU A 303 -7.55 3.21 18.01
CA GLU A 303 -7.45 3.07 19.46
C GLU A 303 -6.14 3.68 19.95
N LYS A 304 -6.17 4.33 21.12
CA LYS A 304 -4.94 4.62 21.88
C LYS A 304 -4.85 3.66 23.06
N TYR A 305 -3.94 2.70 22.98
CA TYR A 305 -3.77 1.64 23.97
C TYR A 305 -2.40 1.73 24.63
N ASN A 306 -2.36 1.87 25.95
CA ASN A 306 -1.12 2.02 26.73
C ASN A 306 -0.16 3.09 26.19
N GLY A 307 -0.72 4.18 25.65
CA GLY A 307 0.04 5.30 25.09
C GLY A 307 0.41 5.16 23.60
N VAL A 308 0.27 3.96 23.02
CA VAL A 308 0.56 3.68 21.60
C VAL A 308 -0.72 3.84 20.78
N TRP A 309 -0.61 4.50 19.63
CA TRP A 309 -1.70 4.58 18.65
C TRP A 309 -1.77 3.31 17.81
N ILE A 310 -2.99 2.80 17.63
CA ILE A 310 -3.31 1.63 16.83
C ILE A 310 -4.37 2.03 15.80
N VAL A 311 -4.01 1.97 14.51
CA VAL A 311 -4.93 2.14 13.38
C VAL A 311 -5.25 0.74 12.84
N TYR A 312 -6.38 0.14 13.20
CA TYR A 312 -6.60 -1.29 12.95
C TYR A 312 -6.72 -1.67 11.47
N GLY A 313 -7.07 -0.72 10.60
CA GLY A 313 -7.29 -0.96 9.18
C GLY A 313 -7.40 0.37 8.46
N LEU A 314 -6.48 0.61 7.53
CA LEU A 314 -6.42 1.82 6.71
C LEU A 314 -7.41 1.77 5.52
N GLY A 315 -8.03 0.61 5.28
CA GLY A 315 -8.77 0.34 4.06
C GLY A 315 -7.85 0.19 2.86
N ASN A 316 -8.38 0.50 1.69
CA ASN A 316 -7.60 0.47 0.45
C ASN A 316 -7.00 1.86 0.16
N THR A 317 -5.86 1.90 -0.51
CA THR A 317 -5.40 3.10 -1.23
C THR A 317 -6.05 3.15 -2.61
N LEU A 318 -6.05 2.01 -3.31
CA LEU A 318 -6.80 1.82 -4.55
C LEU A 318 -7.22 0.37 -4.65
N ALA A 319 -8.50 0.14 -4.95
CA ALA A 319 -9.03 -1.17 -5.30
C ALA A 319 -10.28 -1.04 -6.18
N ALA A 320 -10.56 -2.05 -7.00
CA ALA A 320 -11.83 -2.14 -7.73
C ALA A 320 -12.38 -3.56 -7.60
N HIS A 321 -12.72 -3.93 -6.36
CA HIS A 321 -13.27 -5.24 -6.04
C HIS A 321 -14.51 -5.54 -6.90
N VAL A 322 -14.59 -6.77 -7.39
CA VAL A 322 -15.81 -7.27 -8.07
C VAL A 322 -16.98 -7.42 -7.12
N THR A 323 -16.70 -7.59 -5.82
CA THR A 323 -17.70 -7.68 -4.76
C THR A 323 -18.16 -6.27 -4.38
N PRO A 324 -19.44 -5.91 -4.61
CA PRO A 324 -19.93 -4.57 -4.31
C PRO A 324 -20.14 -4.41 -2.80
N ASP A 325 -19.20 -3.72 -2.14
CA ASP A 325 -19.33 -3.27 -0.76
C ASP A 325 -18.76 -1.86 -0.65
N ILE A 326 -19.53 -0.90 -0.15
CA ILE A 326 -19.09 0.49 -0.08
C ILE A 326 -17.77 0.64 0.69
N ARG A 327 -17.56 -0.20 1.71
CA ARG A 327 -16.39 -0.12 2.59
C ARG A 327 -15.09 -0.47 1.87
N ASN A 328 -15.15 -1.19 0.76
CA ASN A 328 -13.98 -1.54 -0.06
C ASN A 328 -13.60 -0.50 -1.11
N THR A 329 -14.38 0.59 -1.19
CA THR A 329 -14.11 1.77 -2.02
C THR A 329 -13.77 3.00 -1.19
N GLU A 330 -13.40 2.77 0.08
CA GLU A 330 -13.09 3.78 1.09
C GLU A 330 -11.78 3.42 1.78
N GLY A 331 -11.05 4.44 2.20
CA GLY A 331 -9.78 4.29 2.89
C GLY A 331 -9.42 5.56 3.66
N ILE A 332 -8.34 5.48 4.43
CA ILE A 332 -7.72 6.64 5.07
C ILE A 332 -6.23 6.71 4.77
N LEU A 333 -5.71 7.95 4.65
CA LEU A 333 -4.31 8.19 5.00
C LEU A 333 -4.25 8.47 6.50
N ALA A 334 -3.27 7.88 7.19
CA ALA A 334 -2.98 8.22 8.58
C ALA A 334 -1.62 8.92 8.65
N ARG A 335 -1.59 10.08 9.31
CA ARG A 335 -0.37 10.83 9.58
C ARG A 335 -0.07 10.87 11.07
N ALA A 336 1.12 10.45 11.45
CA ALA A 336 1.64 10.61 12.79
C ALA A 336 2.79 11.63 12.78
N ASP A 337 2.65 12.71 13.53
CA ASP A 337 3.71 13.67 13.78
C ASP A 337 4.38 13.32 15.11
N PHE A 338 5.68 13.04 15.06
CA PHE A 338 6.48 12.65 16.21
C PHE A 338 7.36 13.81 16.66
N GLN A 339 7.54 13.92 17.97
CA GLN A 339 8.45 14.90 18.57
C GLN A 339 9.29 14.24 19.65
N GLN A 340 10.51 14.74 19.81
CA GLN A 340 11.38 14.37 20.92
C GLN A 340 11.21 15.38 22.06
N ASN A 341 10.95 14.89 23.28
CA ASN A 341 10.95 15.73 24.47
C ASN A 341 12.38 16.10 24.93
N ASP A 342 12.49 16.97 25.93
CA ASP A 342 13.79 17.44 26.46
C ASP A 342 14.69 16.31 27.00
N ASP A 343 14.11 15.17 27.38
CA ASP A 343 14.84 13.99 27.87
C ASP A 343 15.31 13.07 26.73
N GLY A 344 15.04 13.43 25.47
CA GLY A 344 15.42 12.64 24.30
C GLY A 344 14.44 11.51 23.97
N VAL A 345 13.27 11.45 24.60
CA VAL A 345 12.26 10.41 24.36
C VAL A 345 11.30 10.88 23.28
N TRP A 346 11.10 10.03 22.27
CA TRP A 346 10.14 10.25 21.20
C TRP A 346 8.72 9.89 21.62
N HIS A 347 7.74 10.65 21.12
CA HIS A 347 6.32 10.32 21.25
C HIS A 347 5.54 10.83 20.04
N VAL A 348 4.36 10.24 19.78
CA VAL A 348 3.40 10.78 18.83
C VAL A 348 2.74 12.01 19.46
N GLU A 349 3.04 13.19 18.92
CA GLU A 349 2.39 14.43 19.33
C GLU A 349 0.96 14.49 18.80
N GLU A 350 0.80 14.20 17.51
CA GLU A 350 -0.49 14.28 16.84
C GLU A 350 -0.70 13.09 15.90
N LEU A 351 -1.90 12.52 15.93
CA LEU A 351 -2.36 11.54 14.96
C LEU A 351 -3.53 12.15 14.17
N ARG A 352 -3.36 12.24 12.85
CA ARG A 352 -4.37 12.75 11.92
C ARG A 352 -4.79 11.66 10.94
N TRP A 353 -6.04 11.67 10.53
CA TRP A 353 -6.59 10.73 9.54
C TRP A 353 -7.36 11.47 8.46
N LEU A 354 -7.17 11.08 7.20
CA LEU A 354 -7.79 11.71 6.03
C LEU A 354 -8.71 10.70 5.34
N PRO A 355 -10.04 10.86 5.38
CA PRO A 355 -10.94 9.98 4.68
C PRO A 355 -10.87 10.20 3.16
N ALA A 356 -10.95 9.12 2.40
CA ALA A 356 -10.95 9.17 0.95
C ALA A 356 -11.83 8.09 0.32
N THR A 357 -12.25 8.35 -0.91
CA THR A 357 -12.95 7.40 -1.77
C THR A 357 -12.44 7.49 -3.21
N TRP A 358 -12.65 6.43 -3.98
CA TRP A 358 -12.38 6.38 -5.43
C TRP A 358 -13.52 5.65 -6.16
N ASN A 359 -14.72 5.70 -5.59
CA ASN A 359 -15.93 5.13 -6.20
C ASN A 359 -16.50 6.02 -7.33
N GLY A 360 -15.83 7.13 -7.63
CA GLY A 360 -16.19 8.03 -8.73
C GLY A 360 -15.91 7.41 -10.10
N PRO A 361 -16.38 8.08 -11.18
CA PRO A 361 -15.95 7.73 -12.52
C PRO A 361 -14.42 7.80 -12.59
N GLU A 362 -13.81 6.90 -13.37
CA GLU A 362 -12.35 6.87 -13.58
C GLU A 362 -11.50 6.57 -12.33
N HIS A 363 -12.11 6.11 -11.23
CA HIS A 363 -11.39 5.59 -10.06
C HIS A 363 -10.34 6.53 -9.45
N ARG A 364 -10.57 7.85 -9.53
CA ARG A 364 -9.67 8.86 -8.95
C ARG A 364 -9.72 8.77 -7.43
N TRP A 365 -8.56 8.60 -6.79
CA TRP A 365 -8.45 8.79 -5.36
C TRP A 365 -8.84 10.22 -5.01
N CYS A 366 -9.79 10.37 -4.10
CA CYS A 366 -10.44 11.63 -3.83
C CYS A 366 -10.62 11.83 -2.32
N PRO A 367 -9.98 12.85 -1.73
CA PRO A 367 -10.12 13.13 -0.31
C PRO A 367 -11.50 13.72 -0.02
N VAL A 368 -12.14 13.23 1.05
CA VAL A 368 -13.48 13.67 1.48
C VAL A 368 -13.48 14.24 2.89
N ALA A 369 -12.34 14.79 3.34
CA ALA A 369 -12.27 15.56 4.59
C ALA A 369 -13.17 16.80 4.55
N ALA A 370 -13.49 17.36 5.72
CA ALA A 370 -14.44 18.47 5.83
C ALA A 370 -14.11 19.68 4.93
N ASP A 371 -12.85 20.11 4.93
CA ASP A 371 -12.33 21.22 4.13
C ASP A 371 -12.39 20.91 2.62
N GLN A 372 -12.10 19.67 2.23
CA GLN A 372 -12.21 19.22 0.84
C GLN A 372 -13.66 19.19 0.35
N LEU A 373 -14.61 18.76 1.20
CA LEU A 373 -16.03 18.83 0.87
C LEU A 373 -16.51 20.28 0.70
N GLU A 374 -16.03 21.20 1.54
CA GLU A 374 -16.34 22.63 1.41
C GLU A 374 -15.76 23.23 0.11
N LYS A 375 -14.50 22.92 -0.20
CA LYS A 375 -13.84 23.32 -1.45
C LYS A 375 -14.58 22.80 -2.68
N MET A 376 -14.88 21.49 -2.73
CA MET A 376 -15.62 20.87 -3.82
C MET A 376 -17.00 21.49 -4.01
N ALA A 377 -17.72 21.76 -2.91
CA ALA A 377 -19.01 22.44 -2.98
C ALA A 377 -18.91 23.88 -3.54
N ALA A 378 -17.84 24.61 -3.21
CA ALA A 378 -17.60 25.96 -3.73
C ALA A 378 -17.25 25.96 -5.24
N GLU A 379 -16.54 24.93 -5.70
CA GLU A 379 -16.12 24.76 -7.09
C GLU A 379 -17.18 24.09 -7.98
N GLY A 380 -18.23 23.50 -7.37
CA GLY A 380 -19.25 22.74 -8.09
C GLY A 380 -18.73 21.38 -8.58
N THR A 381 -17.75 20.82 -7.88
CA THR A 381 -17.15 19.50 -8.14
C THR A 381 -17.57 18.50 -7.05
N ALA A 382 -17.34 17.21 -7.29
CA ALA A 382 -17.57 16.11 -6.35
C ALA A 382 -16.76 14.89 -6.79
N CYS A 383 -16.42 14.00 -5.86
CA CYS A 383 -15.79 12.71 -6.20
C CYS A 383 -16.81 11.80 -6.89
N VAL A 384 -17.97 11.63 -6.25
CA VAL A 384 -19.11 10.87 -6.78
C VAL A 384 -20.34 11.78 -6.86
N SER A 385 -20.75 12.29 -5.69
CA SER A 385 -21.79 13.29 -5.54
C SER A 385 -21.67 13.88 -4.14
N ALA A 386 -22.10 15.15 -3.96
CA ALA A 386 -22.01 15.80 -2.65
C ALA A 386 -22.64 15.00 -1.50
N ALA A 387 -23.70 14.23 -1.78
CA ALA A 387 -24.36 13.39 -0.78
C ALA A 387 -23.57 12.10 -0.48
N GLU A 388 -22.99 11.47 -1.49
CA GLU A 388 -22.21 10.24 -1.34
C GLU A 388 -20.85 10.52 -0.70
N ASP A 389 -20.19 11.60 -1.09
CA ASP A 389 -18.90 12.03 -0.55
C ASP A 389 -19.04 12.36 0.95
N ALA A 390 -20.09 13.11 1.34
CA ALA A 390 -20.41 13.39 2.73
C ALA A 390 -20.75 12.12 3.53
N ALA A 391 -21.43 11.15 2.90
CA ALA A 391 -21.74 9.87 3.54
C ALA A 391 -20.49 9.00 3.74
N SER A 392 -19.52 9.08 2.82
CA SER A 392 -18.23 8.39 2.93
C SER A 392 -17.39 8.92 4.08
N ARG A 393 -17.28 10.26 4.19
CA ARG A 393 -16.66 10.92 5.33
C ARG A 393 -17.29 10.51 6.65
N GLU A 394 -18.62 10.54 6.74
CA GLU A 394 -19.33 10.24 7.99
C GLU A 394 -19.19 8.77 8.40
N ARG A 395 -19.25 7.82 7.46
CA ARG A 395 -18.96 6.40 7.75
C ARG A 395 -17.55 6.23 8.32
N THR A 396 -16.57 6.82 7.64
CA THR A 396 -15.16 6.76 8.05
C THR A 396 -14.98 7.32 9.46
N ARG A 397 -15.53 8.52 9.73
CA ARG A 397 -15.47 9.17 11.04
C ARG A 397 -16.07 8.30 12.15
N VAL A 398 -17.28 7.77 11.93
CA VAL A 398 -17.97 6.92 12.90
C VAL A 398 -17.14 5.67 13.23
N THR A 399 -16.55 5.03 12.22
CA THR A 399 -15.72 3.83 12.42
C THR A 399 -14.43 4.17 13.15
N VAL A 400 -13.67 5.16 12.67
CA VAL A 400 -12.41 5.61 13.27
C VAL A 400 -12.58 5.97 14.75
N GLU A 401 -13.65 6.68 15.10
CA GLU A 401 -13.90 7.17 16.46
C GLU A 401 -14.52 6.12 17.39
N SER A 402 -14.94 4.96 16.88
CA SER A 402 -15.69 3.96 17.67
C SER A 402 -14.91 3.32 18.83
N MET A 403 -13.59 3.47 18.87
CA MET A 403 -12.72 3.05 19.98
C MET A 403 -12.05 4.22 20.72
N GLY A 404 -12.67 5.41 20.66
CA GLY A 404 -12.30 6.57 21.48
C GLY A 404 -11.20 7.45 20.89
N ALA A 405 -10.94 7.35 19.59
CA ALA A 405 -9.84 8.07 18.92
C ALA A 405 -9.93 9.59 19.12
N ALA A 406 -11.12 10.17 18.94
CA ALA A 406 -11.35 11.61 19.06
C ALA A 406 -11.13 12.11 20.49
N GLU A 407 -11.61 11.36 21.49
CA GLU A 407 -11.42 11.66 22.91
C GLU A 407 -9.95 11.57 23.31
N GLN A 408 -9.18 10.68 22.69
CA GLN A 408 -7.75 10.50 22.92
C GLN A 408 -6.87 11.48 22.12
N GLY A 409 -7.48 12.32 21.27
CA GLY A 409 -6.81 13.43 20.58
C GLY A 409 -6.53 13.21 19.10
N ALA A 410 -6.93 12.09 18.49
CA ALA A 410 -6.87 11.94 17.04
C ALA A 410 -7.81 12.94 16.36
N ARG A 411 -7.43 13.43 15.18
CA ARG A 411 -8.17 14.47 14.44
C ARG A 411 -8.31 14.10 12.97
N GLU A 412 -9.40 14.55 12.35
CA GLU A 412 -9.47 14.55 10.90
C GLU A 412 -8.39 15.50 10.34
N TRP A 413 -7.71 15.07 9.27
CA TRP A 413 -6.67 15.84 8.62
C TRP A 413 -7.29 16.88 7.69
N LEU A 414 -7.23 18.14 8.10
CA LEU A 414 -7.61 19.31 7.29
C LEU A 414 -6.33 20.02 6.81
N LEU A 415 -6.28 20.41 5.55
CA LEU A 415 -5.20 21.25 5.00
C LEU A 415 -5.45 22.73 5.29
N GLU A 416 -6.71 23.14 5.17
CA GLU A 416 -7.13 24.47 5.58
C GLU A 416 -7.61 24.40 7.04
N GLN A 417 -6.90 25.06 7.95
CA GLN A 417 -7.37 25.22 9.33
C GLN A 417 -8.52 26.26 9.34
N PRO A 418 -9.66 25.99 10.00
CA PRO A 418 -10.78 26.92 10.08
C PRO A 418 -10.49 28.21 10.85
#